data_AF-A0A1E5H459-F1
#
_entry.id   AF-A0A1E5H459-F1
#
_cell.length_a   1.000
_cell.length_b   1.000
_cell.length_c   1.000
_cell.angle_alpha   90.00
_cell.angle_beta   90.00
_cell.angle_gamma   90.00
#
_symmetry.space_group_name_H-M   'P 1'
#
loop_
_entity.id
_entity.type
_entity.pdbx_description
1 polymer ?
#
loop_
_entity_poly.entity_id
_entity_poly.type
_entity_poly.pdbx_seq_one_letter_code
_entity_poly.pdbx_strand_id
1 'polypeptide(L)'
;MEDKIRELEIQIMSLTFMNELLMDKLGVTTEEIKNFAKKCLENMDSSEKNTDMYFSLMGFAYQEEASEMLQKEFLRKSFQKDQNCREN
;
A
#
# COMPACT_ATOMS: atom_id res chain seq x y z
N MET A 1 -28.82 -4.59 11.11
CA MET A 1 -27.56 -4.99 10.44
C MET A 1 -27.50 -4.35 9.06
N GLU A 2 -28.58 -4.42 8.28
CA GLU A 2 -28.75 -3.72 7.00
C GLU A 2 -28.57 -2.20 7.09
N ASP A 3 -29.14 -1.54 8.11
CA ASP A 3 -28.96 -0.08 8.28
C ASP A 3 -27.49 0.33 8.46
N LYS A 4 -26.71 -0.48 9.20
CA LYS A 4 -25.27 -0.24 9.39
C LYS A 4 -24.48 -0.46 8.11
N ILE A 5 -24.86 -1.47 7.31
CA ILE A 5 -24.24 -1.72 6.00
C ILE A 5 -24.49 -0.53 5.09
N ARG A 6 -25.74 -0.05 5.02
CA ARG A 6 -26.12 1.10 4.20
C ARG A 6 -25.43 2.39 4.64
N GLU A 7 -25.26 2.61 5.95
CA GLU A 7 -24.49 3.73 6.47
C GLU A 7 -23.03 3.69 6.02
N LEU A 8 -22.39 2.51 6.08
CA LEU A 8 -21.02 2.31 5.60
C LEU A 8 -20.90 2.54 4.09
N GLU A 9 -21.86 2.07 3.29
CA GLU A 9 -21.90 2.32 1.84
C GLU A 9 -21.96 3.82 1.53
N ILE A 10 -22.81 4.57 2.25
CA ILE A 10 -22.92 6.04 2.11
C ILE A 10 -21.60 6.73 2.47
N GLN A 11 -20.94 6.29 3.54
CA GLN A 11 -19.65 6.84 3.96
C GLN A 11 -18.57 6.57 2.90
N ILE A 12 -18.51 5.35 2.35
CA ILE A 12 -17.57 4.99 1.28
C ILE A 12 -17.81 5.86 0.04
N MET A 13 -19.06 5.99 -0.41
CA MET A 13 -19.40 6.82 -1.56
C MET A 13 -19.00 8.29 -1.35
N SER A 14 -19.24 8.83 -0.15
CA SER A 14 -18.87 10.19 0.21
C SER A 14 -17.34 10.40 0.19
N LEU A 15 -16.58 9.42 0.68
CA LEU A 15 -15.12 9.44 0.66
C LEU A 15 -14.56 9.37 -0.76
N THR A 16 -15.11 8.49 -1.62
CA THR A 16 -14.72 8.40 -3.02
C THR A 16 -14.94 9.74 -3.74
N PHE A 17 -16.12 10.34 -3.56
CA PHE A 17 -16.43 11.64 -4.16
C PHE A 17 -15.48 12.75 -3.70
N MET A 18 -15.19 12.82 -2.39
CA MET A 18 -14.24 13.82 -1.87
C MET A 18 -12.82 13.61 -2.41
N ASN A 19 -12.38 12.36 -2.57
CA ASN A 19 -11.07 12.06 -3.15
C ASN A 19 -11.00 12.47 -4.62
N GLU A 20 -12.04 12.20 -5.42
CA GLU A 20 -12.12 12.64 -6.82
C GLU A 20 -12.07 14.17 -6.93
N LEU A 21 -12.83 14.88 -6.11
CA LEU A 21 -12.82 16.34 -6.08
C LEU A 21 -11.44 16.90 -5.68
N LEU A 22 -10.78 16.26 -4.72
CA LEU A 22 -9.44 16.66 -4.29
C LEU A 22 -8.41 16.43 -5.39
N MET A 23 -8.47 15.28 -6.07
CA MET A 23 -7.59 14.96 -7.20
C MET A 23 -7.77 15.96 -8.35
N ASP A 24 -9.02 16.30 -8.70
CA ASP A 24 -9.32 17.32 -9.72
C ASP A 24 -8.78 18.70 -9.32
N LYS A 25 -9.01 19.12 -8.07
CA LYS A 25 -8.50 20.39 -7.54
C LYS A 25 -6.98 20.49 -7.55
N LEU A 26 -6.29 19.38 -7.28
CA LEU A 26 -4.83 19.30 -7.32
C LEU A 26 -4.29 19.07 -8.74
N GLY A 27 -5.16 18.78 -9.71
CA GLY A 27 -4.77 18.45 -11.08
C GLY A 27 -3.92 17.18 -11.17
N VAL A 28 -4.17 16.20 -10.28
CA VAL A 28 -3.42 14.95 -10.22
C VAL A 28 -4.31 13.77 -10.55
N THR A 29 -3.74 12.78 -11.20
CA THR A 29 -4.39 11.51 -11.52
C THR A 29 -3.99 10.42 -10.54
N THR A 30 -4.81 9.38 -10.43
CA THR A 30 -4.47 8.17 -9.66
C THR A 30 -3.14 7.56 -10.13
N GLU A 31 -2.86 7.57 -11.44
CA GLU A 31 -1.61 7.04 -12.00
C GLU A 31 -0.38 7.86 -11.55
N GLU A 32 -0.49 9.19 -11.50
CA GLU A 32 0.57 10.05 -10.98
C GLU A 32 0.83 9.78 -9.49
N ILE A 33 -0.21 9.56 -8.70
CA ILE A 33 -0.09 9.19 -7.28
C ILE A 33 0.63 7.84 -7.14
N LYS A 34 0.28 6.83 -7.95
CA LYS A 34 0.96 5.53 -7.96
C LYS A 34 2.44 5.66 -8.32
N ASN A 35 2.75 6.44 -9.35
CA ASN A 35 4.12 6.65 -9.79
C ASN A 35 4.94 7.46 -8.78
N PHE A 36 4.30 8.40 -8.08
CA PHE A 36 4.91 9.09 -6.96
C PHE A 36 5.23 8.13 -5.80
N ALA A 37 4.30 7.25 -5.43
CA ALA A 37 4.54 6.25 -4.39
C ALA A 37 5.70 5.30 -4.74
N LYS A 38 5.82 4.86 -6.00
CA LYS A 38 6.96 4.07 -6.49
C LYS A 38 8.28 4.82 -6.32
N LYS A 39 8.34 6.09 -6.71
CA LYS A 39 9.53 6.94 -6.50
C LYS A 39 9.88 7.09 -5.02
N CYS A 40 8.89 7.23 -4.14
CA CYS A 40 9.14 7.26 -2.70
C CYS A 40 9.78 5.94 -2.21
N LEU A 41 9.28 4.79 -2.67
CA LEU A 41 9.83 3.47 -2.32
C LEU A 41 11.25 3.25 -2.85
N GLU A 42 11.55 3.71 -4.07
CA GLU A 42 12.88 3.64 -4.66
C GLU A 42 13.91 4.45 -3.87
N ASN A 43 13.50 5.61 -3.35
CA ASN A 43 14.35 6.52 -2.58
C ASN A 43 14.30 6.28 -1.05
N MET A 44 13.49 5.33 -0.58
CA MET A 44 13.33 5.03 0.84
C MET A 44 14.58 4.34 1.40
N ASP A 45 15.04 4.80 2.57
CA ASP A 45 16.15 4.15 3.25
C ASP A 45 15.79 2.69 3.59
N SER A 46 16.77 1.82 3.41
CA SER A 46 16.74 0.43 3.83
C SER A 46 16.25 0.22 5.27
N SER A 47 16.57 1.16 6.17
CA SER A 47 16.15 1.11 7.58
C SER A 47 14.63 1.25 7.76
N GLU A 48 13.92 1.80 6.77
CA GLU A 48 12.48 2.08 6.83
C GLU A 48 11.62 1.05 6.07
N LYS A 49 12.25 0.04 5.42
CA LYS A 49 11.60 -1.01 4.60
C LYS A 49 10.91 -2.13 5.41
N ASN A 50 10.19 -1.70 6.44
CA ASN A 50 9.35 -2.53 7.32
C ASN A 50 8.37 -1.67 8.15
N THR A 51 8.26 -0.37 7.85
CA THR A 51 7.38 0.55 8.56
C THR A 51 5.98 0.54 7.97
N ASP A 52 5.01 1.05 8.73
CA ASP A 52 3.63 1.23 8.23
C ASP A 52 3.59 2.14 7.00
N MET A 53 4.50 3.11 6.91
CA MET A 53 4.66 3.97 5.75
C MET A 53 5.11 3.18 4.52
N TYR A 54 6.09 2.29 4.68
CA TYR A 54 6.52 1.39 3.61
C TYR A 54 5.36 0.54 3.09
N PHE A 55 4.60 -0.10 3.99
CA PHE A 55 3.46 -0.93 3.60
C PHE A 55 2.33 -0.13 2.95
N SER A 56 2.07 1.08 3.43
CA SER A 56 1.08 1.99 2.84
C SER A 56 1.49 2.39 1.41
N LEU A 57 2.75 2.78 1.21
CA LEU A 57 3.27 3.15 -0.12
C LEU A 57 3.26 1.97 -1.07
N MET A 58 3.61 0.75 -0.62
CA MET A 58 3.49 -0.47 -1.41
C MET A 58 2.03 -0.73 -1.82
N GLY A 59 1.09 -0.55 -0.90
CA GLY A 59 -0.35 -0.68 -1.15
C GLY A 59 -0.85 0.29 -2.22
N PHE A 60 -0.42 1.55 -2.19
CA PHE A 60 -0.79 2.53 -3.21
C PHE A 60 -0.09 2.27 -4.54
N ALA A 61 1.22 2.00 -4.52
CA ALA A 61 2.03 1.80 -5.72
C ALA A 61 1.59 0.58 -6.55
N TYR A 62 1.12 -0.48 -5.87
CA TYR A 62 0.85 -1.80 -6.46
C TYR A 62 -0.54 -2.32 -6.09
N GLN A 63 -1.56 -1.46 -6.05
CA GLN A 63 -2.90 -1.70 -5.50
C GLN A 63 -3.63 -3.03 -5.89
N GLU A 64 -3.23 -3.73 -6.96
CA GLU A 64 -3.71 -5.09 -7.31
C GLU A 64 -2.73 -6.24 -6.96
N GLU A 65 -1.45 -5.95 -6.76
CA GLU A 65 -0.36 -6.91 -6.53
C GLU A 65 0.24 -6.83 -5.11
N ALA A 66 -0.18 -5.85 -4.30
CA ALA A 66 0.40 -5.57 -2.99
C ALA A 66 0.32 -6.78 -2.04
N SER A 67 -0.78 -7.53 -2.05
CA SER A 67 -0.90 -8.76 -1.25
C SER A 67 0.12 -9.83 -1.67
N GLU A 68 0.32 -10.05 -2.98
CA GLU A 68 1.29 -11.02 -3.49
C GLU A 68 2.74 -10.58 -3.25
N MET A 69 3.04 -9.28 -3.40
CA MET A 69 4.39 -8.75 -3.15
C MET A 69 4.76 -8.85 -1.67
N LEU A 70 3.83 -8.51 -0.76
CA LEU A 70 4.04 -8.64 0.68
C LEU A 70 4.22 -10.11 1.10
N GLN A 71 3.46 -11.03 0.52
CA GLN A 71 3.65 -12.46 0.72
C GLN A 71 5.01 -12.96 0.21
N LYS A 72 5.44 -12.54 -0.99
CA LYS A 72 6.76 -12.90 -1.55
C LYS A 72 7.90 -12.37 -0.69
N GLU A 73 7.79 -11.15 -0.17
CA GLU A 73 8.82 -10.57 0.70
C GLU A 73 8.86 -11.23 2.09
N PHE A 74 7.70 -11.55 2.65
CA PHE A 74 7.60 -12.32 3.89
C PHE A 74 8.25 -13.71 3.74
N LEU A 75 7.95 -14.42 2.65
CA LEU A 75 8.58 -15.71 2.34
C LEU A 75 10.09 -15.57 2.22
N ARG A 76 10.59 -14.57 1.48
CA ARG A 76 12.03 -14.33 1.32
C ARG A 76 12.75 -14.11 2.65
N LYS A 77 12.19 -13.30 3.55
CA LYS A 77 12.76 -13.05 4.89
C LYS A 77 12.72 -14.31 5.76
N SER A 78 11.68 -15.14 5.62
CA SER A 78 11.54 -16.41 6.33
C SER A 78 12.61 -17.43 5.89
N PHE A 79 12.85 -17.57 4.58
CA PHE A 79 13.86 -18.49 4.05
C PHE A 79 15.31 -18.07 4.36
N GLN A 80 15.60 -16.76 4.44
CA GLN A 80 16.93 -16.29 4.88
C GLN A 80 17.20 -16.59 6.36
N LYS A 81 16.17 -16.57 7.20
CA LYS A 81 16.30 -16.89 8.63
C LYS A 81 16.62 -18.37 8.85
N ASP A 82 16.09 -19.26 8.01
CA ASP A 82 16.35 -20.71 8.08
C ASP A 82 17.73 -21.12 7.55
N GLN A 83 18.33 -20.37 6.63
CA GLN A 83 19.70 -20.63 6.17
C GLN A 83 20.76 -20.26 7.23
N ASN A 84 20.60 -19.14 7.94
CA ASN A 84 21.52 -18.72 9.00
C ASN A 84 21.49 -19.63 10.24
N CYS A 85 20.43 -20.41 10.45
CA CYS A 85 20.33 -21.39 11.55
C CYS A 85 20.97 -22.75 11.22
N ARG A 86 21.38 -23.00 9.96
CA ARG A 86 21.98 -24.28 9.54
C ARG A 86 23.51 -24.23 9.41
N GLU A 87 24.11 -23.05 9.55
CA GLU A 87 25.57 -22.84 9.40
C GLU A 87 26.30 -22.61 10.75
N ASN A 88 25.64 -22.86 11.89
CA ASN A 88 26.29 -22.90 13.22
C ASN A 88 26.21 -24.30 13.84
#